data_AF-A0A919QAM4-F1
#
_entry.id   AF-A0A919QAM4-F1
#
_cell.length_a   1.000
_cell.length_b   1.000
_cell.length_c   1.000
_cell.angle_alpha   90.00
_cell.angle_beta   90.00
_cell.angle_gamma   90.00
#
_symmetry.space_group_name_H-M   'P 1'
#
loop_
_entity.id
_entity.type
_entity.pdbx_description
1 polymer ?
#
loop_
_entity_poly.entity_id
_entity_poly.type
_entity_poly.pdbx_seq_one_letter_code
_entity_poly.pdbx_strand_id
1 'polypeptide(L)'
;MVTAGTGGIGLETALGLAAAGFAVTVVGRDAERGARAVERINAARPAYPGRFLAADLASLDQVRALAHGIAADHAASGEPLTVRPLVRRRFEQSTSGPVSAAARSSIAAATDPVLTGRTGLVIGPRRPPVAPFRAATDRRIAEAVHLLSRTHAPAVAG
;
A
#
# COMPACT_ATOMS: atom_id res chain seq x y z
N MET A 1 -9.52 3.62 0.48
CA MET A 1 -8.85 3.13 1.69
C MET A 1 -7.34 3.14 1.47
N VAL A 2 -6.56 3.51 2.49
CA VAL A 2 -5.09 3.47 2.46
C VAL A 2 -4.60 2.59 3.61
N THR A 3 -3.90 1.50 3.27
CA THR A 3 -3.23 0.63 4.25
C THR A 3 -1.90 1.25 4.66
N ALA A 4 -1.47 1.03 5.90
CA ALA A 4 -0.36 1.77 6.52
C ALA A 4 -0.54 3.30 6.43
N GLY A 5 -1.80 3.77 6.45
CA GLY A 5 -2.15 5.18 6.24
C GLY A 5 -2.00 6.07 7.48
N THR A 6 -1.50 5.53 8.60
CA THR A 6 -1.39 6.28 9.87
C THR A 6 -0.06 7.00 10.05
N GLY A 7 0.84 6.92 9.06
CA GLY A 7 2.12 7.62 9.06
C GLY A 7 2.86 7.51 7.73
N GLY A 8 3.98 8.23 7.62
CA GLY A 8 4.84 8.24 6.45
C GLY A 8 4.12 8.49 5.13
N ILE A 9 4.60 7.84 4.07
CA ILE A 9 4.08 7.99 2.70
C ILE A 9 2.59 7.60 2.61
N GLY A 10 2.15 6.64 3.43
CA GLY A 10 0.74 6.23 3.47
C GLY A 10 -0.17 7.36 3.93
N LEU A 11 0.24 8.14 4.94
CA LEU A 11 -0.52 9.30 5.40
C LEU A 11 -0.54 10.43 4.37
N GLU A 12 0.59 10.72 3.73
CA GLU A 12 0.60 11.76 2.68
C GLU A 12 -0.24 11.37 1.47
N THR A 13 -0.28 10.07 1.13
CA THR A 13 -1.20 9.54 0.12
C THR A 13 -2.66 9.76 0.55
N ALA A 14 -2.99 9.49 1.82
CA ALA A 14 -4.32 9.72 2.36
C ALA A 14 -4.72 11.21 2.32
N LEU A 15 -3.80 12.12 2.64
CA LEU A 15 -4.02 13.56 2.55
C LEU A 15 -4.22 14.03 1.12
N GLY A 16 -3.40 13.55 0.18
CA GLY A 16 -3.55 13.87 -1.24
C GLY A 16 -4.89 13.40 -1.80
N LEU A 17 -5.34 12.19 -1.44
CA LEU A 17 -6.67 11.69 -1.82
C LEU A 17 -7.80 12.52 -1.20
N ALA A 18 -7.68 12.92 0.07
CA ALA A 18 -8.66 13.77 0.72
C ALA A 18 -8.76 15.14 0.03
N ALA A 19 -7.63 15.79 -0.23
CA ALA A 19 -7.55 17.06 -0.95
C ALA A 19 -8.14 16.96 -2.38
N ALA A 20 -7.98 15.81 -3.03
CA ALA A 20 -8.47 15.55 -4.38
C ALA A 20 -9.98 15.25 -4.47
N GLY A 21 -10.70 15.19 -3.35
CA GLY A 21 -12.15 14.99 -3.42
C GLY A 21 -12.66 13.66 -2.89
N PHE A 22 -11.79 12.76 -2.42
CA PHE A 22 -12.20 11.41 -2.02
C PHE A 22 -12.48 11.30 -0.51
N ALA A 23 -13.45 10.46 -0.15
CA ALA A 23 -13.59 9.98 1.22
C ALA A 23 -12.48 8.97 1.53
N VAL A 24 -11.74 9.19 2.62
CA VAL A 24 -10.53 8.41 2.92
C VAL A 24 -10.70 7.64 4.23
N THR A 25 -10.44 6.34 4.16
CA THR A 25 -10.30 5.45 5.31
C THR A 25 -8.85 5.00 5.43
N VAL A 26 -8.22 5.21 6.58
CA VAL A 26 -6.87 4.75 6.87
C VAL A 26 -6.91 3.51 7.77
N VAL A 27 -5.97 2.59 7.54
CA VAL A 27 -5.84 1.34 8.31
C VAL A 27 -4.48 1.27 8.97
N GLY A 28 -4.44 0.86 10.24
CA GLY A 28 -3.22 0.66 11.00
C GLY A 28 -3.46 -0.02 12.34
N ARG A 29 -2.38 -0.32 13.07
CA ARG A 29 -2.43 -1.03 14.37
C ARG A 29 -2.60 -0.11 15.58
N ASP A 30 -2.04 1.09 15.47
CA ASP A 30 -1.93 2.05 16.56
C ASP A 30 -3.10 3.04 16.49
N ALA A 31 -3.99 2.97 17.48
CA ALA A 31 -5.19 3.77 17.53
C ALA A 31 -4.91 5.27 17.69
N GLU A 32 -3.86 5.65 18.44
CA GLU A 32 -3.50 7.06 18.60
C GLU A 32 -2.94 7.65 17.31
N ARG A 33 -2.05 6.91 16.61
CA ARG A 33 -1.59 7.31 15.27
C ARG A 33 -2.75 7.36 14.29
N GLY A 34 -3.73 6.47 14.44
CA GLY A 34 -4.98 6.49 13.70
C GLY A 34 -5.77 7.77 13.92
N ALA A 35 -5.99 8.18 15.18
CA ALA A 35 -6.70 9.40 15.53
C ALA A 35 -5.99 10.65 14.96
N ARG A 36 -4.68 10.76 15.16
CA ARG A 36 -3.86 11.86 14.61
C ARG A 36 -3.92 11.93 13.08
N ALA A 37 -3.95 10.78 12.40
CA ALA A 37 -4.10 10.72 10.95
C ALA A 37 -5.48 11.23 10.51
N VAL A 38 -6.55 10.84 11.20
CA VAL A 38 -7.92 11.32 10.91
C VAL A 38 -8.03 12.83 11.13
N GLU A 39 -7.46 13.38 12.19
CA GLU A 39 -7.42 14.82 12.44
C GLU A 39 -6.79 15.58 11.27
N ARG A 40 -5.63 15.12 10.79
CA ARG A 40 -4.94 15.73 9.64
C ARG A 40 -5.76 15.62 8.35
N ILE A 41 -6.41 14.49 8.12
CA ILE A 41 -7.29 14.28 6.96
C ILE A 41 -8.50 15.23 7.01
N ASN A 42 -9.13 15.36 8.18
CA ASN A 42 -10.26 16.25 8.38
C ASN A 42 -9.88 17.72 8.23
N ALA A 43 -8.68 18.11 8.68
CA ALA A 43 -8.17 19.45 8.47
C ALA A 43 -7.95 19.77 6.98
N ALA A 44 -7.48 18.79 6.20
CA ALA A 44 -7.35 18.95 4.74
C ALA A 44 -8.71 19.02 4.03
N ARG A 45 -9.74 18.33 4.55
CA ARG A 45 -11.09 18.40 3.99
C ARG A 45 -12.20 18.06 5.01
N PRO A 46 -12.85 19.08 5.61
CA PRO A 46 -13.91 18.87 6.60
C PRO A 46 -15.19 18.23 6.04
N ALA A 47 -15.46 18.40 4.74
CA ALA A 47 -16.71 17.96 4.12
C ALA A 47 -16.89 16.43 4.06
N TYR A 48 -15.79 15.66 4.13
CA TYR A 48 -15.82 14.20 4.15
C TYR A 48 -14.89 13.69 5.25
N PRO A 49 -15.42 13.39 6.45
CA PRO A 49 -14.59 13.01 7.57
C PRO A 49 -13.83 11.72 7.25
N GLY A 50 -12.52 11.76 7.50
CA GLY A 50 -11.65 10.59 7.47
C GLY A 50 -12.09 9.54 8.49
N ARG A 51 -11.92 8.27 8.15
CA ARG A 51 -12.18 7.13 9.03
C ARG A 51 -10.88 6.40 9.37
N PHE A 52 -10.78 5.87 10.57
CA PHE A 52 -9.72 4.94 10.96
C PHE A 52 -10.30 3.56 11.24
N LEU A 53 -9.66 2.52 10.72
CA LEU A 53 -9.96 1.13 11.05
C LEU A 53 -8.71 0.48 11.64
N ALA A 54 -8.83 -0.03 12.86
CA ALA A 54 -7.74 -0.76 13.51
C ALA A 54 -7.64 -2.18 12.94
N ALA A 55 -6.46 -2.54 12.42
CA ALA A 55 -6.16 -3.90 12.01
C ALA A 55 -4.65 -4.14 11.95
N ASP A 56 -4.24 -5.33 12.37
CA ASP A 56 -2.93 -5.89 12.10
C ASP A 56 -2.94 -6.69 10.80
N LEU A 57 -2.36 -6.11 9.76
CA LEU A 57 -2.27 -6.73 8.44
C LEU A 57 -1.27 -7.90 8.38
N ALA A 58 -0.51 -8.15 9.44
CA ALA A 58 0.27 -9.37 9.59
C ALA A 58 -0.61 -10.58 10.00
N SER A 59 -1.82 -10.36 10.51
CA SER A 59 -2.78 -11.40 10.89
C SER A 59 -3.82 -11.62 9.78
N LEU A 60 -3.81 -12.80 9.16
CA LEU A 60 -4.79 -13.14 8.13
C LEU A 60 -6.23 -13.13 8.64
N ASP A 61 -6.45 -13.45 9.92
CA ASP A 61 -7.79 -13.41 10.51
C ASP A 61 -8.30 -11.98 10.65
N GLN A 62 -7.44 -11.05 11.09
CA GLN A 62 -7.80 -9.64 11.14
C GLN A 62 -7.98 -9.05 9.73
N VAL A 63 -7.18 -9.47 8.74
CA VAL A 63 -7.37 -9.08 7.34
C VAL A 63 -8.73 -9.55 6.81
N ARG A 64 -9.13 -10.80 7.10
CA ARG A 64 -10.45 -11.33 6.71
C ARG A 64 -11.58 -10.56 7.39
N ALA A 65 -11.48 -10.32 8.70
CA ALA A 65 -12.47 -9.55 9.44
C ALA A 65 -12.63 -8.13 8.89
N LEU A 66 -11.52 -7.44 8.63
CA LEU A 66 -11.50 -6.11 8.02
C LEU A 66 -12.16 -6.13 6.63
N ALA A 67 -11.82 -7.09 5.78
CA ALA A 67 -12.38 -7.23 4.45
C ALA A 67 -13.90 -7.47 4.48
N HIS A 68 -14.38 -8.31 5.41
CA HIS A 68 -15.81 -8.53 5.61
C HIS A 68 -16.54 -7.26 6.06
N GLY A 69 -15.99 -6.52 7.03
CA GLY A 69 -16.57 -5.26 7.49
C GLY A 69 -16.70 -4.23 6.37
N ILE A 70 -15.64 -4.04 5.57
CA ILE A 70 -15.65 -3.12 4.43
C ILE A 70 -16.66 -3.55 3.36
N ALA A 71 -16.74 -4.85 3.07
CA ALA A 71 -17.69 -5.37 2.08
C ALA A 71 -19.15 -5.13 2.53
N ALA A 72 -19.44 -5.29 3.82
CA ALA A 72 -20.76 -5.02 4.39
C ALA A 72 -21.10 -3.52 4.32
N ASP A 73 -20.17 -2.64 4.71
CA ASP A 73 -20.33 -1.18 4.61
C ASP A 73 -20.67 -0.74 3.18
N HIS A 74 -19.96 -1.28 2.18
CA HIS A 74 -20.22 -0.94 0.78
C HIS A 74 -21.54 -1.50 0.26
N ALA A 75 -21.89 -2.73 0.62
CA ALA A 75 -23.20 -3.30 0.25
C ALA A 75 -24.35 -2.45 0.81
N ALA A 76 -24.22 -1.95 2.04
CA ALA A 76 -25.21 -1.06 2.66
C ALA A 76 -25.28 0.32 1.98
N SER A 77 -24.17 0.83 1.43
CA SER A 77 -24.15 2.13 0.73
C SER A 77 -24.78 2.11 -0.67
N GLY A 78 -25.11 0.94 -1.21
CA GLY A 78 -25.76 0.80 -2.52
C GLY A 78 -24.85 1.06 -3.73
N GLU A 79 -23.63 1.57 -3.52
CA GLU A 79 -22.62 1.77 -4.55
C GLU A 79 -21.83 0.46 -4.79
N PRO A 80 -22.03 -0.22 -5.93
CA PRO A 80 -21.24 -1.39 -6.25
C PRO A 80 -19.80 -0.97 -6.49
N LEU A 81 -18.85 -1.78 -5.99
CA LEU A 81 -17.46 -1.67 -6.41
C LEU A 81 -17.36 -2.01 -7.91
N THR A 82 -17.50 -1.00 -8.78
CA THR A 82 -17.63 -1.15 -10.24
C THR A 82 -16.50 -1.96 -10.88
N VAL A 83 -15.30 -1.92 -10.29
CA VAL A 83 -14.12 -2.66 -10.78
C VAL A 83 -13.98 -4.07 -10.18
N ARG A 84 -14.87 -4.51 -9.28
CA ARG A 84 -14.72 -5.76 -8.52
C ARG A 84 -14.54 -7.01 -9.41
N PRO A 85 -15.30 -7.23 -10.49
CA PRO A 85 -15.12 -8.43 -11.32
C PRO A 85 -13.74 -8.47 -11.98
N LEU A 86 -13.24 -7.33 -12.46
CA LEU A 86 -11.93 -7.20 -13.08
C LEU A 86 -10.81 -7.39 -12.06
N VAL A 87 -10.91 -6.73 -10.90
CA VAL A 87 -9.93 -6.85 -9.81
C VAL A 87 -9.90 -8.26 -9.26
N ARG A 88 -11.06 -8.90 -9.04
CA ARG A 88 -11.16 -10.28 -8.54
C ARG A 88 -10.48 -11.25 -9.50
N ARG A 89 -10.79 -11.19 -10.79
CA ARG A 89 -10.16 -12.04 -11.81
C ARG A 89 -8.65 -11.84 -11.86
N ARG A 90 -8.18 -10.59 -11.83
CA ARG A 90 -6.75 -10.26 -11.87
C ARG A 90 -6.04 -10.74 -10.60
N PHE A 91 -6.67 -10.59 -9.44
CA PHE A 91 -6.14 -11.01 -8.14
C PHE A 91 -6.03 -12.53 -8.08
N GLU A 92 -7.12 -13.24 -8.39
CA GLU A 92 -7.15 -14.71 -8.43
C GLU A 92 -6.07 -15.26 -9.36
N GLN A 93 -5.92 -14.68 -10.57
CA GLN A 93 -4.85 -15.06 -11.50
C GLN A 93 -3.44 -14.75 -10.97
N SER A 94 -3.27 -13.69 -10.18
CA SER A 94 -1.97 -13.27 -9.65
C SER A 94 -1.58 -14.03 -8.38
N THR A 95 -2.56 -14.59 -7.65
CA THR A 95 -2.34 -15.31 -6.38
C THR A 95 -2.65 -16.81 -6.47
N SER A 96 -2.95 -17.36 -7.66
CA SER A 96 -3.26 -18.78 -7.85
C SER A 96 -2.04 -19.70 -7.79
N GLY A 97 -0.83 -19.15 -7.88
CA GLY A 97 0.41 -19.91 -7.74
C GLY A 97 0.76 -20.19 -6.28
N PRO A 98 1.60 -21.21 -5.99
CA PRO A 98 2.09 -21.44 -4.65
C PRO A 98 2.93 -20.24 -4.15
N VAL A 99 2.83 -19.92 -2.86
CA VAL A 99 3.61 -18.84 -2.21
C VAL A 99 5.11 -18.99 -2.47
N SER A 100 5.60 -20.23 -2.52
CA SER A 100 6.99 -20.54 -2.83
C SER A 100 7.43 -20.03 -4.21
N ALA A 101 6.53 -19.99 -5.20
CA ALA A 101 6.82 -19.42 -6.52
C ALA A 101 6.92 -17.88 -6.46
N ALA A 102 6.04 -17.24 -5.69
CA ALA A 102 6.07 -15.78 -5.48
C ALA A 102 7.34 -15.33 -4.72
N ALA A 103 7.83 -16.15 -3.79
CA ALA A 103 9.01 -15.85 -2.99
C ALA A 103 10.35 -15.99 -3.74
N ARG A 104 10.38 -16.67 -4.91
CA ARG A 104 11.64 -17.00 -5.60
C ARG A 104 12.46 -15.77 -5.99
N SER A 105 11.82 -14.68 -6.41
CA SER A 105 12.51 -13.45 -6.81
C SER A 105 13.18 -12.79 -5.61
N SER A 106 12.49 -12.69 -4.47
CA SER A 106 13.04 -12.13 -3.22
C SER A 106 14.20 -12.96 -2.69
N ILE A 107 14.07 -14.29 -2.68
CA ILE A 107 15.16 -15.18 -2.25
C ILE A 107 16.37 -15.01 -3.17
N ALA A 108 16.18 -15.05 -4.50
CA ALA A 108 17.27 -14.83 -5.45
C ALA A 108 17.93 -13.45 -5.24
N ALA A 109 17.14 -12.39 -5.04
CA ALA A 109 17.65 -11.05 -4.76
C ALA A 109 18.58 -11.02 -3.55
N ALA A 110 18.24 -11.77 -2.50
CA ALA A 110 18.94 -11.78 -1.23
C ALA A 110 20.15 -12.72 -1.20
N THR A 111 20.13 -13.81 -1.98
CA THR A 111 21.12 -14.89 -1.84
C THR A 111 22.01 -15.10 -3.05
N ASP A 112 21.67 -14.55 -4.23
CA ASP A 112 22.47 -14.78 -5.44
C ASP A 112 23.73 -13.91 -5.44
N PRO A 113 24.94 -14.49 -5.35
CA PRO A 113 26.17 -13.73 -5.29
C PRO A 113 26.41 -12.87 -6.54
N VAL A 114 25.84 -13.23 -7.69
CA VAL A 114 25.95 -12.47 -8.96
C VAL A 114 25.21 -11.12 -8.87
N LEU A 115 24.33 -10.95 -7.89
CA LEU A 115 23.59 -9.70 -7.65
C LEU A 115 24.26 -8.80 -6.61
N THR A 116 25.31 -9.30 -5.94
CA THR A 116 26.03 -8.56 -4.91
C THR A 116 26.55 -7.23 -5.45
N GLY A 117 26.24 -6.13 -4.74
CA GLY A 117 26.69 -4.78 -5.10
C GLY A 117 25.97 -4.17 -6.32
N ARG A 118 24.97 -4.84 -6.91
CA ARG A 118 24.24 -4.34 -8.07
C ARG A 118 22.90 -3.74 -7.63
N THR A 119 22.68 -2.46 -7.93
CA THR A 119 21.44 -1.73 -7.63
C THR A 119 20.67 -1.41 -8.91
N GLY A 120 19.40 -1.03 -8.79
CA GLY A 120 18.57 -0.63 -9.94
C GLY A 120 18.08 -1.78 -10.81
N LEU A 121 18.15 -3.02 -10.32
CA LEU A 121 17.68 -4.22 -11.04
C LEU A 121 16.23 -4.56 -10.70
N VAL A 122 15.49 -5.10 -11.67
CA VAL A 122 14.18 -5.72 -11.45
C VAL A 122 14.32 -7.22 -11.59
N ILE A 123 13.99 -7.98 -10.55
CA ILE A 123 14.08 -9.45 -10.59
C ILE A 123 12.73 -10.03 -10.98
N GLY A 124 12.69 -10.64 -12.16
CA GLY A 124 11.49 -11.30 -12.66
C GLY A 124 11.19 -12.62 -11.93
N PRO A 125 9.97 -13.16 -12.10
CA PRO A 125 9.54 -14.41 -11.47
C PRO A 125 10.36 -15.65 -11.88
N ARG A 126 11.13 -15.56 -12.98
CA ARG A 126 11.96 -16.66 -13.52
C ARG A 126 13.46 -16.53 -13.22
N ARG A 127 13.87 -15.59 -12.36
CA ARG A 127 15.25 -15.36 -11.85
C ARG A 127 16.26 -14.55 -12.68
N PRO A 128 16.20 -14.30 -14.00
CA PRO A 128 17.07 -13.27 -14.57
C PRO A 128 16.53 -11.87 -14.24
N PRO A 129 17.42 -10.86 -14.10
CA PRO A 129 17.00 -9.47 -14.15
C PRO A 129 16.20 -9.22 -15.43
N VAL A 130 15.07 -8.56 -15.29
CA VAL A 130 14.23 -8.14 -16.42
C VAL A 130 14.34 -6.65 -16.61
N ALA A 131 14.04 -6.18 -17.82
CA ALA A 131 13.97 -4.76 -18.08
C ALA A 131 12.91 -4.11 -17.16
N PRO A 132 13.27 -3.04 -16.43
CA PRO A 132 12.29 -2.32 -15.62
C PRO A 132 11.20 -1.70 -16.48
N PHE A 133 10.02 -1.53 -15.90
CA PHE A 133 8.97 -0.69 -16.49
C PHE A 133 9.49 0.75 -16.61
N ARG A 134 9.15 1.45 -17.70
CA ARG A 134 9.68 2.81 -17.97
C ARG A 134 9.56 3.79 -16.80
N ALA A 135 8.43 3.76 -16.09
CA ALA A 135 8.21 4.62 -14.94
C ALA A 135 9.17 4.31 -13.77
N ALA A 136 9.61 3.06 -13.62
CA ALA A 136 10.54 2.66 -12.56
C ALA A 136 11.96 3.22 -12.76
N THR A 137 12.30 3.66 -13.97
CA THR A 137 13.58 4.33 -14.27
C THR A 137 13.43 5.82 -14.53
N ASP A 138 12.23 6.41 -14.35
CA ASP A 138 12.06 7.85 -14.49
C ASP A 138 12.75 8.56 -13.32
N ARG A 139 13.77 9.35 -13.65
CA ARG A 139 14.58 10.07 -12.66
C ARG A 139 13.77 11.06 -11.85
N ARG A 140 12.76 11.71 -12.45
CA ARG A 140 11.89 12.68 -11.74
C ARG A 140 11.04 11.96 -10.70
N ILE A 141 10.55 10.76 -11.03
CA ILE A 141 9.82 9.92 -10.08
C ILE A 141 10.75 9.49 -8.95
N ALA A 142 11.96 9.01 -9.28
CA ALA A 142 12.93 8.61 -8.26
C ALA A 142 13.30 9.78 -7.31
N GLU A 143 13.53 10.98 -7.84
CA GLU A 143 13.83 12.18 -7.05
C GLU A 143 12.64 12.60 -6.17
N ALA A 144 11.42 12.60 -6.71
CA ALA A 144 10.21 12.92 -5.95
C ALA A 144 9.96 11.91 -4.81
N VAL A 145 10.13 10.61 -5.08
CA VAL A 145 10.02 9.55 -4.07
C VAL A 145 11.11 9.71 -3.01
N HIS A 146 12.34 10.03 -3.40
CA HIS A 146 13.43 10.26 -2.45
C HIS A 146 13.14 11.46 -1.53
N LEU A 147 12.67 12.58 -2.08
CA LEU A 147 12.28 13.76 -1.31
C LEU A 147 11.17 13.43 -0.31
N LEU A 148 10.09 12.80 -0.77
CA LEU A 148 8.97 12.38 0.09
C LEU A 148 9.44 11.41 1.18
N SER A 149 10.30 10.45 0.82
CA SER A 149 10.86 9.52 1.80
C SER A 149 11.70 10.24 2.84
N ARG A 150 12.50 11.26 2.48
CA ARG A 150 13.27 12.03 3.46
C ARG A 150 12.39 12.85 4.40
N THR A 151 11.30 13.40 3.88
CA THR A 151 10.38 14.23 4.67
C THR A 151 9.50 13.40 5.60
N HIS A 152 9.12 12.18 5.17
CA HIS A 152 8.06 11.42 5.83
C HIS A 152 8.49 10.04 6.35
N ALA A 153 9.69 9.54 6.03
CA ALA A 153 10.15 8.30 6.65
C ALA A 153 10.22 8.48 8.17
N PRO A 154 9.75 7.48 8.95
CA PRO A 154 9.87 7.53 10.40
C PRO A 154 11.35 7.69 10.75
N ALA A 155 11.67 8.63 11.65
CA ALA A 155 13.01 8.76 12.19
C ALA A 155 13.40 7.40 12.80
N VAL A 156 14.56 6.86 12.39
CA VAL A 156 15.12 5.68 13.04
C VAL A 156 15.43 6.12 14.47
N ALA A 157 14.66 5.62 15.44
CA ALA A 157 15.03 5.74 16.84
C ALA A 157 16.35 5.00 17.01
N GLY A 158 17.43 5.75 17.24
CA GLY A 158 18.73 5.23 17.65
C GLY A 158 18.71 4.80 19.10
#